data_AF-A0A940NZI6-F1
#
_entry.id   AF-A0A940NZI6-F1
#
_cell.length_a   1.000
_cell.length_b   1.000
_cell.length_c   1.000
_cell.angle_alpha   90.00
_cell.angle_beta   90.00
_cell.angle_gamma   90.00
#
_symmetry.space_group_name_H-M   'P 1'
#
loop_
_entity.id
_entity.type
_entity.pdbx_description
1 polymer ?
#
loop_
_entity_poly.entity_id
_entity_poly.type
_entity_poly.pdbx_seq_one_letter_code
_entity_poly.pdbx_strand_id
1 'polypeptide(L)'
;RLTAVLTAAAMLVMNGTAMPFSGVTASAAGDTQDDWLHVENGKVVDMNGKEVWMTGVNWFGYNCGRQVFDGVWSKNMHSMLNQIDDHGFNLLRVPMSTQIILQWKNKGSDKGSGVGEVNMMVNPYENPELTEEGGVGGEGNYTLKYSFDIWNMAVDWCRENGMKIMIDIHSATSASSGHQLPLWYDSNFSTDDWLEALSWFCDYYKDNDTIIAIDLKNEPHGKPEEGKFAKWDDSKDDNNWKYAAERGAMACLKSNPNLLIMIEGIECYPDFANGADWTTPAVDYAHYDEPSKVFGAWWGGNLRGVKEHPVDIGEYKKQIVYSPHDYGPLVWSQKWFYMDDDSKTFSRETLLDDYWRDTWAYLVEDNMYPLLMGEWGGFIDKEHDPTGENKHWMQELRDYMIDKHIHHTFWCFNENSGDTGGLVYDDFGKWDEEKYEFVEKALWQDENGVFIGLDHKIPIGKNGQSLSDYYGGGVNGTTPTVKSETTTTSSEKTTETTTVTTVSSVSSSETTSSSVTVSSSSASSETSGSSPQKVQWGDTNCDQQIDVSDAVLLSRFVAEDAAANLTAEGKANAEVTGDGVLTGDDTVKILKY
;
A
#
# COMPACT_ATOMS: atom_id res chain seq x y z
N ARG A 1 23.11 84.21 -17.13
CA ARG A 1 22.72 83.10 -16.23
C ARG A 1 22.31 81.94 -17.13
N LEU A 2 22.83 80.73 -17.08
CA LEU A 2 24.13 80.16 -16.76
C LEU A 2 24.12 78.83 -17.56
N THR A 3 25.25 78.50 -18.16
CA THR A 3 25.50 77.38 -19.07
C THR A 3 25.41 76.00 -18.37
N ALA A 4 25.31 74.95 -19.18
CA ALA A 4 25.92 73.62 -18.97
C ALA A 4 25.19 72.65 -18.01
N VAL A 5 25.27 71.32 -18.10
CA VAL A 5 25.89 70.31 -19.01
C VAL A 5 25.33 68.95 -18.53
N LEU A 6 25.30 67.95 -19.43
CA LEU A 6 25.05 66.54 -19.11
C LEU A 6 26.01 65.98 -18.04
N THR A 7 25.52 65.11 -17.17
CA THR A 7 26.36 64.12 -16.48
C THR A 7 25.67 62.76 -16.36
N ALA A 8 26.46 61.74 -16.68
CA ALA A 8 26.17 60.32 -16.66
C ALA A 8 26.41 59.68 -15.26
N ALA A 9 25.82 58.51 -15.04
CA ALA A 9 26.36 57.39 -14.24
C ALA A 9 25.39 56.20 -14.37
N ALA A 10 25.76 54.92 -14.43
CA ALA A 10 26.95 54.19 -14.83
C ALA A 10 26.44 52.74 -14.97
N MET A 11 26.69 52.07 -16.10
CA MET A 11 26.36 50.65 -16.27
C MET A 11 27.35 49.80 -15.46
N LEU A 12 26.84 48.93 -14.59
CA LEU A 12 27.58 47.77 -14.10
C LEU A 12 27.15 46.58 -14.95
N VAL A 13 28.04 46.12 -15.84
CA VAL A 13 27.88 44.87 -16.58
C VAL A 13 28.30 43.73 -15.66
N MET A 14 27.35 42.95 -15.16
CA MET A 14 27.63 41.62 -14.62
C MET A 14 27.45 40.61 -15.75
N ASN A 15 28.56 40.03 -16.21
CA ASN A 15 28.57 38.85 -17.07
C ASN A 15 28.04 37.66 -16.27
N GLY A 16 26.74 37.37 -16.41
CA GLY A 16 26.18 36.08 -16.05
C GLY A 16 26.51 35.06 -17.14
N THR A 17 27.49 34.21 -16.90
CA THR A 17 27.65 32.96 -17.64
C THR A 17 26.40 32.13 -17.43
N ALA A 18 25.58 31.99 -18.48
CA ALA A 18 24.50 31.02 -18.50
C ALA A 18 25.11 29.62 -18.39
N MET A 19 24.91 28.97 -17.25
CA MET A 19 25.13 27.53 -17.10
C MET A 19 24.19 26.84 -18.10
N PRO A 20 24.66 25.85 -18.88
CA PRO A 20 23.78 25.08 -19.72
C PRO A 20 22.82 24.31 -18.81
N PHE A 21 21.53 24.51 -19.05
CA PHE A 21 20.45 23.75 -18.46
C PHE A 21 20.60 22.32 -18.99
N SER A 22 21.22 21.43 -18.22
CA SER A 22 21.09 19.99 -18.44
C SER A 22 19.69 19.60 -17.98
N GLY A 23 18.69 19.87 -18.82
CA GLY A 23 17.40 19.22 -18.69
C GLY A 23 17.62 17.72 -18.85
N VAL A 24 17.12 16.95 -17.90
CA VAL A 24 16.88 15.52 -18.11
C VAL A 24 15.91 15.45 -19.28
N THR A 25 16.44 15.17 -20.46
CA THR A 25 15.62 14.82 -21.62
C THR A 25 14.98 13.48 -21.30
N ALA A 26 13.65 13.43 -21.36
CA ALA A 26 12.90 12.18 -21.36
C ALA A 26 13.64 11.16 -22.25
N SER A 27 13.93 9.98 -21.68
CA SER A 27 14.45 8.85 -22.44
C SER A 27 13.59 8.67 -23.68
N ALA A 28 14.22 8.34 -24.81
CA ALA A 28 13.53 8.20 -26.08
C ALA A 28 12.27 7.35 -25.89
N ALA A 29 11.11 7.95 -26.16
CA ALA A 29 9.82 7.27 -26.06
C ALA A 29 9.93 5.97 -26.86
N GLY A 30 9.88 4.84 -26.15
CA GLY A 30 9.43 3.60 -26.76
C GLY A 30 8.04 3.84 -27.36
N ASP A 31 7.53 2.87 -28.10
CA ASP A 31 6.14 2.91 -28.53
C ASP A 31 5.26 2.66 -27.28
N THR A 32 5.06 3.71 -26.46
CA THR A 32 4.47 3.72 -25.10
C THR A 32 3.07 4.34 -25.08
N GLN A 33 2.27 4.06 -26.12
CA GLN A 33 0.90 4.57 -26.20
C GLN A 33 -0.12 3.53 -26.67
N ASP A 34 0.25 2.25 -26.79
CA ASP A 34 -0.66 1.21 -27.25
C ASP A 34 -1.23 0.35 -26.13
N ASP A 35 -0.75 0.48 -24.90
CA ASP A 35 -1.16 -0.38 -23.77
C ASP A 35 -2.29 0.19 -22.91
N TRP A 36 -2.93 1.26 -23.36
CA TRP A 36 -4.06 1.86 -22.64
C TRP A 36 -5.28 0.93 -22.62
N LEU A 37 -5.93 0.88 -21.46
CA LEU A 37 -7.10 0.06 -21.19
C LEU A 37 -8.36 0.91 -21.05
N HIS A 38 -9.51 0.29 -21.24
CA HIS A 38 -10.80 0.90 -20.96
C HIS A 38 -11.86 -0.16 -20.64
N VAL A 39 -12.98 0.28 -20.13
CA VAL A 39 -14.14 -0.57 -19.82
C VAL A 39 -15.10 -0.62 -21.00
N GLU A 40 -15.44 -1.84 -21.39
CA GLU A 40 -16.46 -2.16 -22.37
C GLU A 40 -17.30 -3.35 -21.89
N ASN A 41 -18.63 -3.19 -21.88
CA ASN A 41 -19.59 -4.23 -21.53
C ASN A 41 -19.32 -4.94 -20.18
N GLY A 42 -18.90 -4.19 -19.16
CA GLY A 42 -18.62 -4.74 -17.82
C GLY A 42 -17.25 -5.41 -17.68
N LYS A 43 -16.38 -5.29 -18.69
CA LYS A 43 -15.03 -5.87 -18.74
C LYS A 43 -13.99 -4.81 -19.00
N VAL A 44 -12.76 -5.02 -18.51
CA VAL A 44 -11.60 -4.23 -18.93
C VAL A 44 -11.03 -4.83 -20.22
N VAL A 45 -10.79 -3.99 -21.21
CA VAL A 45 -10.29 -4.36 -22.53
C VAL A 45 -9.13 -3.46 -22.96
N ASP A 46 -8.29 -3.96 -23.85
CA ASP A 46 -7.27 -3.19 -24.56
C ASP A 46 -7.89 -2.21 -25.59
N MET A 47 -7.06 -1.44 -26.27
CA MET A 47 -7.50 -0.54 -27.34
C MET A 47 -8.20 -1.23 -28.54
N ASN A 48 -8.03 -2.55 -28.70
CA ASN A 48 -8.61 -3.37 -29.76
C ASN A 48 -9.90 -4.09 -29.33
N GLY A 49 -10.37 -3.87 -28.10
CA GLY A 49 -11.55 -4.54 -27.53
C GLY A 49 -11.30 -5.99 -27.11
N LYS A 50 -10.05 -6.36 -26.85
CA LYS A 50 -9.66 -7.66 -26.29
C LYS A 50 -9.67 -7.57 -24.77
N GLU A 51 -10.35 -8.51 -24.12
CA GLU A 51 -10.40 -8.59 -22.66
C GLU A 51 -8.99 -8.75 -22.09
N VAL A 52 -8.73 -8.13 -20.94
CA VAL A 52 -7.47 -8.32 -20.22
C VAL A 52 -7.76 -8.81 -18.82
N TRP A 53 -6.78 -9.42 -18.17
CA TRP A 53 -6.88 -9.78 -16.76
C TRP A 53 -5.67 -9.24 -15.99
N MET A 54 -5.89 -8.14 -15.26
CA MET A 54 -4.92 -7.60 -14.32
C MET A 54 -4.82 -8.50 -13.09
N THR A 55 -3.69 -9.17 -12.93
CA THR A 55 -3.39 -10.08 -11.81
C THR A 55 -2.04 -9.67 -11.24
N GLY A 56 -2.08 -8.92 -10.15
CA GLY A 56 -0.94 -8.17 -9.65
C GLY A 56 -0.62 -8.39 -8.18
N VAL A 57 0.30 -7.56 -7.67
CA VAL A 57 0.78 -7.59 -6.29
C VAL A 57 0.99 -6.17 -5.77
N ASN A 58 0.79 -5.99 -4.46
CA ASN A 58 1.08 -4.75 -3.77
C ASN A 58 2.54 -4.72 -3.30
N TRP A 59 3.26 -3.62 -3.58
CA TRP A 59 4.57 -3.37 -2.96
C TRP A 59 4.59 -2.00 -2.30
N PHE A 60 4.49 -1.97 -0.98
CA PHE A 60 4.43 -0.72 -0.21
C PHE A 60 5.82 -0.21 0.20
N GLY A 61 5.86 1.06 0.64
CA GLY A 61 7.06 1.71 1.19
C GLY A 61 7.05 3.23 0.99
N TYR A 62 6.61 3.69 -0.18
CA TYR A 62 6.51 5.12 -0.51
C TYR A 62 5.50 5.86 0.39
N ASN A 63 4.35 5.25 0.68
CA ASN A 63 3.38 5.75 1.67
C ASN A 63 3.93 5.78 3.10
N CYS A 64 4.78 4.83 3.48
CA CYS A 64 5.25 4.64 4.85
C CYS A 64 6.40 5.57 5.28
N GLY A 65 6.72 6.60 4.49
CA GLY A 65 7.77 7.57 4.82
C GLY A 65 9.20 7.15 4.45
N ARG A 66 9.39 5.94 3.89
CA ARG A 66 10.70 5.52 3.35
C ARG A 66 11.05 6.19 2.03
N GLN A 67 10.07 6.73 1.31
CA GLN A 67 10.30 7.38 0.00
C GLN A 67 10.98 6.48 -1.06
N VAL A 68 10.96 5.18 -0.85
CA VAL A 68 11.37 4.10 -1.74
C VAL A 68 10.56 2.87 -1.31
N PHE A 69 10.53 1.84 -2.14
CA PHE A 69 9.97 0.56 -1.74
C PHE A 69 10.65 -0.04 -0.51
N ASP A 70 9.87 -0.69 0.34
CA ASP A 70 10.42 -1.44 1.47
C ASP A 70 11.23 -2.65 0.96
N GLY A 71 12.27 -3.03 1.70
CA GLY A 71 13.21 -4.11 1.35
C GLY A 71 14.44 -3.65 0.59
N VAL A 72 14.47 -2.43 0.05
CA VAL A 72 15.63 -1.87 -0.69
C VAL A 72 16.86 -1.61 0.22
N TRP A 73 16.66 -1.64 1.54
CA TRP A 73 17.76 -1.70 2.50
C TRP A 73 18.45 -3.08 2.57
N SER A 74 17.82 -4.14 2.09
CA SER A 74 18.32 -5.52 2.16
C SER A 74 18.65 -6.11 0.79
N LYS A 75 17.90 -5.75 -0.25
CA LYS A 75 18.03 -6.36 -1.59
C LYS A 75 18.04 -5.32 -2.70
N ASN A 76 18.53 -5.74 -3.86
CA ASN A 76 18.53 -4.91 -5.05
C ASN A 76 17.10 -4.70 -5.59
N MET A 77 16.69 -3.45 -5.76
CA MET A 77 15.34 -3.06 -6.18
C MET A 77 14.99 -3.57 -7.57
N HIS A 78 15.89 -3.40 -8.54
CA HIS A 78 15.66 -3.89 -9.90
C HIS A 78 15.57 -5.43 -9.92
N SER A 79 16.41 -6.12 -9.14
CA SER A 79 16.34 -7.57 -9.01
C SER A 79 15.03 -8.05 -8.36
N MET A 80 14.44 -7.29 -7.44
CA MET A 80 13.13 -7.62 -6.86
C MET A 80 11.99 -7.40 -7.86
N LEU A 81 12.01 -6.32 -8.65
CA LEU A 81 11.05 -6.12 -9.75
C LEU A 81 11.13 -7.27 -10.77
N ASN A 82 12.33 -7.61 -11.25
CA ASN A 82 12.53 -8.75 -12.15
C ASN A 82 11.97 -10.06 -11.59
N GLN A 83 12.07 -10.27 -10.27
CA GLN A 83 11.50 -11.45 -9.66
C GLN A 83 9.98 -11.39 -9.68
N ILE A 84 9.34 -10.28 -9.34
CA ILE A 84 7.88 -10.12 -9.44
C ILE A 84 7.40 -10.45 -10.85
N ASP A 85 8.09 -9.93 -11.88
CA ASP A 85 7.78 -10.19 -13.29
C ASP A 85 7.94 -11.68 -13.65
N ASP A 86 9.04 -12.30 -13.21
CA ASP A 86 9.35 -13.71 -13.46
C ASP A 86 8.36 -14.68 -12.77
N HIS A 87 7.65 -14.19 -11.74
CA HIS A 87 6.56 -14.88 -11.03
C HIS A 87 5.18 -14.56 -11.61
N GLY A 88 5.10 -13.87 -12.75
CA GLY A 88 3.87 -13.76 -13.54
C GLY A 88 2.89 -12.67 -13.13
N PHE A 89 3.26 -11.79 -12.18
CA PHE A 89 2.44 -10.64 -11.84
C PHE A 89 2.55 -9.58 -12.94
N ASN A 90 1.42 -9.20 -13.54
CA ASN A 90 1.41 -8.26 -14.68
C ASN A 90 1.05 -6.81 -14.28
N LEU A 91 0.71 -6.59 -13.01
CA LEU A 91 0.39 -5.29 -12.42
C LEU A 91 1.06 -5.12 -11.05
N LEU A 92 1.69 -3.98 -10.83
CA LEU A 92 2.22 -3.56 -9.52
C LEU A 92 1.32 -2.46 -8.93
N ARG A 93 0.61 -2.73 -7.83
CA ARG A 93 -0.09 -1.70 -7.04
C ARG A 93 0.92 -1.07 -6.07
N VAL A 94 1.11 0.23 -6.16
CA VAL A 94 2.10 0.98 -5.38
C VAL A 94 1.42 1.98 -4.44
N PRO A 95 1.33 1.65 -3.14
CA PRO A 95 0.92 2.58 -2.10
C PRO A 95 1.81 3.84 -2.02
N MET A 96 1.19 5.00 -2.22
CA MET A 96 1.79 6.34 -2.14
C MET A 96 1.00 7.24 -1.19
N SER A 97 1.51 8.44 -0.92
CA SER A 97 0.77 9.46 -0.18
C SER A 97 0.57 10.73 -1.01
N THR A 98 -0.43 11.53 -0.64
CA THR A 98 -0.57 12.89 -1.20
C THR A 98 0.71 13.70 -0.95
N GLN A 99 1.26 13.57 0.26
CA GLN A 99 2.49 14.22 0.66
C GLN A 99 3.67 13.96 -0.28
N ILE A 100 3.96 12.70 -0.60
CA ILE A 100 5.15 12.38 -1.40
C ILE A 100 5.01 12.86 -2.85
N ILE A 101 3.80 12.77 -3.42
CA ILE A 101 3.52 13.27 -4.77
C ILE A 101 3.70 14.80 -4.82
N LEU A 102 3.21 15.54 -3.82
CA LEU A 102 3.43 16.99 -3.74
C LEU A 102 4.89 17.34 -3.43
N GLN A 103 5.60 16.50 -2.69
CA GLN A 103 7.04 16.66 -2.49
C GLN A 103 7.77 16.56 -3.83
N TRP A 104 7.50 15.52 -4.63
CA TRP A 104 8.11 15.34 -5.95
C TRP A 104 7.79 16.50 -6.90
N LYS A 105 6.52 16.91 -6.95
CA LYS A 105 6.07 18.08 -7.70
C LYS A 105 6.87 19.34 -7.38
N ASN A 106 7.12 19.57 -6.09
CA ASN A 106 7.79 20.77 -5.61
C ASN A 106 9.31 20.62 -5.47
N LYS A 107 9.87 19.45 -5.81
CA LYS A 107 11.28 19.09 -5.56
C LYS A 107 11.69 19.31 -4.10
N GLY A 108 10.81 18.90 -3.18
CA GLY A 108 11.02 18.96 -1.73
C GLY A 108 12.12 18.00 -1.27
N SER A 109 12.55 18.14 -0.01
CA SER A 109 13.64 17.34 0.58
C SER A 109 13.22 15.90 0.90
N ASP A 110 14.06 14.92 0.55
CA ASP A 110 13.94 13.51 0.97
C ASP A 110 14.52 13.23 2.36
N LYS A 111 14.93 14.29 3.07
CA LYS A 111 15.47 14.23 4.43
C LYS A 111 14.57 15.03 5.35
N GLY A 112 14.16 14.42 6.47
CA GLY A 112 13.20 14.99 7.42
C GLY A 112 13.57 16.37 7.97
N SER A 113 12.59 17.27 7.95
CA SER A 113 12.36 18.35 8.94
C SER A 113 10.98 19.02 8.80
N GLY A 114 9.97 18.32 8.26
CA GLY A 114 8.64 18.88 7.95
C GLY A 114 7.49 18.19 8.70
N VAL A 115 6.82 17.25 8.02
CA VAL A 115 5.63 16.50 8.47
C VAL A 115 5.85 15.02 8.11
N GLY A 116 5.50 14.08 8.99
CA GLY A 116 5.74 12.64 8.79
C GLY A 116 7.19 12.20 9.00
N GLU A 117 7.41 10.91 9.21
CA GLU A 117 8.74 10.30 9.32
C GLU A 117 9.32 10.08 7.91
N VAL A 118 10.07 11.07 7.40
CA VAL A 118 10.72 10.98 6.10
C VAL A 118 12.18 10.56 6.26
N ASN A 119 12.49 9.32 5.89
CA ASN A 119 13.85 8.83 5.85
C ASN A 119 14.04 7.74 4.79
N MET A 120 14.83 8.04 3.76
CA MET A 120 15.07 7.09 2.68
C MET A 120 15.98 5.93 3.10
N MET A 121 15.42 4.71 3.05
CA MET A 121 16.09 3.48 3.50
C MET A 121 16.60 2.67 2.30
N VAL A 122 17.82 2.96 1.86
CA VAL A 122 18.49 2.27 0.75
C VAL A 122 19.85 1.76 1.21
N ASN A 123 20.18 0.52 0.86
CA ASN A 123 21.55 0.02 1.00
C ASN A 123 22.32 0.25 -0.31
N PRO A 124 23.28 1.18 -0.36
CA PRO A 124 24.00 1.55 -1.57
C PRO A 124 25.03 0.50 -2.04
N TYR A 125 25.32 -0.52 -1.23
CA TYR A 125 26.15 -1.66 -1.67
C TYR A 125 25.34 -2.66 -2.48
N GLU A 126 24.09 -2.88 -2.09
CA GLU A 126 23.13 -3.73 -2.82
C GLU A 126 22.49 -3.00 -4.00
N ASN A 127 22.39 -1.67 -3.91
CA ASN A 127 21.75 -0.80 -4.89
C ASN A 127 22.68 0.34 -5.35
N PRO A 128 23.86 0.03 -5.93
CA PRO A 128 24.80 1.05 -6.36
C PRO A 128 24.23 2.02 -7.39
N GLU A 129 23.30 1.56 -8.24
CA GLU A 129 22.62 2.35 -9.26
C GLU A 129 21.67 3.42 -8.69
N LEU A 130 21.23 3.27 -7.43
CA LEU A 130 20.39 4.25 -6.73
C LEU A 130 21.20 5.38 -6.09
N THR A 131 22.53 5.39 -6.27
CA THR A 131 23.40 6.51 -5.87
C THR A 131 23.83 7.34 -7.06
N GLU A 132 24.15 8.61 -6.83
CA GLU A 132 24.66 9.51 -7.88
C GLU A 132 26.01 9.07 -8.41
N GLU A 133 26.80 8.41 -7.56
CA GLU A 133 28.16 7.98 -7.87
C GLU A 133 28.25 6.54 -8.44
N GLY A 134 27.14 5.79 -8.49
CA GLY A 134 27.12 4.40 -8.95
C GLY A 134 27.71 3.42 -7.93
N GLY A 135 27.50 3.68 -6.63
CA GLY A 135 27.98 2.88 -5.51
C GLY A 135 28.45 3.71 -4.32
N VAL A 136 29.26 3.09 -3.46
CA VAL A 136 29.86 3.70 -2.27
C VAL A 136 31.33 4.04 -2.54
N GLY A 137 31.72 5.28 -2.25
CA GLY A 137 33.09 5.75 -2.38
C GLY A 137 34.06 5.10 -1.39
N GLY A 138 35.37 5.27 -1.62
CA GLY A 138 36.42 4.64 -0.80
C GLY A 138 36.43 5.04 0.67
N GLU A 139 35.74 6.11 1.06
CA GLU A 139 35.58 6.57 2.45
C GLU A 139 34.22 6.19 3.06
N GLY A 140 33.42 5.36 2.38
CA GLY A 140 32.07 5.00 2.82
C GLY A 140 31.00 6.05 2.52
N ASN A 141 31.35 7.09 1.74
CA ASN A 141 30.43 8.16 1.36
C ASN A 141 29.63 7.81 0.10
N TYR A 142 28.37 8.22 0.07
CA TYR A 142 27.47 8.09 -1.07
C TYR A 142 26.38 9.17 -1.01
N THR A 143 25.83 9.51 -2.16
CA THR A 143 24.65 10.37 -2.27
C THR A 143 23.55 9.57 -2.94
N LEU A 144 22.43 9.35 -2.26
CA LEU A 144 21.26 8.73 -2.88
C LEU A 144 20.67 9.68 -3.93
N LYS A 145 20.18 9.11 -5.03
CA LYS A 145 19.36 9.83 -6.01
C LYS A 145 18.10 10.35 -5.35
N TYR A 146 17.52 11.40 -5.93
CA TYR A 146 16.23 11.92 -5.47
C TYR A 146 15.16 10.82 -5.54
N SER A 147 14.28 10.74 -4.55
CA SER A 147 13.22 9.72 -4.46
C SER A 147 12.40 9.61 -5.75
N PHE A 148 12.09 10.74 -6.39
CA PHE A 148 11.36 10.74 -7.66
C PHE A 148 12.20 10.20 -8.83
N ASP A 149 13.52 10.41 -8.82
CA ASP A 149 14.41 9.83 -9.84
C ASP A 149 14.47 8.31 -9.66
N ILE A 150 14.53 7.82 -8.41
CA ILE A 150 14.45 6.38 -8.08
C ILE A 150 13.09 5.80 -8.50
N TRP A 151 11.98 6.50 -8.25
CA TRP A 151 10.66 6.10 -8.73
C TRP A 151 10.61 5.99 -10.26
N ASN A 152 11.17 6.97 -10.99
CA ASN A 152 11.23 6.89 -12.45
C ASN A 152 12.10 5.74 -12.96
N MET A 153 13.18 5.38 -12.24
CA MET A 153 13.94 4.16 -12.52
C MET A 153 13.06 2.91 -12.32
N ALA A 154 12.22 2.86 -11.28
CA ALA A 154 11.25 1.78 -11.10
C ALA A 154 10.28 1.65 -12.28
N VAL A 155 9.73 2.78 -12.73
CA VAL A 155 8.82 2.84 -13.89
C VAL A 155 9.55 2.38 -15.17
N ASP A 156 10.82 2.75 -15.35
CA ASP A 156 11.63 2.24 -16.46
C ASP A 156 11.84 0.72 -16.38
N TRP A 157 12.17 0.19 -15.21
CA TRP A 157 12.40 -1.25 -15.00
C TRP A 157 11.13 -2.09 -15.15
N CYS A 158 9.97 -1.61 -14.71
CA CYS A 158 8.71 -2.31 -14.96
C CYS A 158 8.43 -2.40 -16.47
N ARG A 159 8.70 -1.31 -17.20
CA ARG A 159 8.56 -1.28 -18.67
C ARG A 159 9.50 -2.23 -19.37
N GLU A 160 10.74 -2.36 -18.90
CA GLU A 160 11.73 -3.28 -19.47
C GLU A 160 11.21 -4.74 -19.54
N ASN A 161 10.33 -5.11 -18.61
CA ASN A 161 9.76 -6.46 -18.49
C ASN A 161 8.24 -6.51 -18.76
N GLY A 162 7.64 -5.46 -19.34
CA GLY A 162 6.22 -5.47 -19.71
C GLY A 162 5.23 -5.43 -18.53
N MET A 163 5.69 -5.19 -17.30
CA MET A 163 4.84 -5.01 -16.12
C MET A 163 4.24 -3.60 -16.11
N LYS A 164 2.95 -3.51 -15.78
CA LYS A 164 2.24 -2.25 -15.64
C LYS A 164 2.12 -1.84 -14.18
N ILE A 165 1.84 -0.56 -13.95
CA ILE A 165 1.79 0.05 -12.63
C ILE A 165 0.44 0.70 -12.41
N MET A 166 -0.06 0.54 -11.20
CA MET A 166 -1.15 1.32 -10.62
C MET A 166 -0.62 2.00 -9.36
N ILE A 167 -0.67 3.33 -9.28
CA ILE A 167 -0.41 3.98 -7.99
C ILE A 167 -1.69 4.05 -7.17
N ASP A 168 -1.54 3.96 -5.86
CA ASP A 168 -2.63 4.04 -4.88
C ASP A 168 -2.36 5.19 -3.91
N ILE A 169 -3.32 6.11 -3.76
CA ILE A 169 -3.22 7.15 -2.72
C ILE A 169 -3.59 6.54 -1.37
N HIS A 170 -2.61 5.88 -0.78
CA HIS A 170 -2.77 5.11 0.44
C HIS A 170 -3.04 5.97 1.68
N SER A 171 -2.51 7.20 1.69
CA SER A 171 -2.75 8.17 2.76
C SER A 171 -2.55 9.61 2.31
N ALA A 172 -3.05 10.57 3.10
CA ALA A 172 -2.76 11.99 2.88
C ALA A 172 -1.32 12.32 3.31
N THR A 173 -1.02 12.17 4.62
CA THR A 173 0.34 12.25 5.18
C THR A 173 1.09 10.92 5.06
N SER A 174 2.38 10.96 4.70
CA SER A 174 3.25 9.78 4.73
C SER A 174 3.48 9.31 6.18
N ALA A 175 3.08 8.07 6.47
CA ALA A 175 3.30 7.41 7.75
C ALA A 175 3.08 5.90 7.59
N SER A 176 3.81 5.08 8.36
CA SER A 176 3.59 3.61 8.39
C SER A 176 2.12 3.25 8.67
N SER A 177 1.47 4.00 9.57
CA SER A 177 0.06 3.85 9.92
C SER A 177 -0.85 4.87 9.25
N GLY A 178 -0.41 5.51 8.15
CA GLY A 178 -1.19 6.55 7.47
C GLY A 178 -2.52 6.06 6.90
N HIS A 179 -2.62 4.77 6.58
CA HIS A 179 -3.84 4.11 6.10
C HIS A 179 -4.97 4.11 7.13
N GLN A 180 -4.66 4.24 8.42
CA GLN A 180 -5.65 4.30 9.53
C GLN A 180 -6.49 5.58 9.51
N LEU A 181 -6.19 6.53 8.63
CA LEU A 181 -7.01 7.73 8.46
C LEU A 181 -8.14 7.47 7.44
N PRO A 182 -9.41 7.71 7.84
CA PRO A 182 -10.59 7.31 7.08
C PRO A 182 -10.82 8.06 5.77
N LEU A 183 -10.16 9.22 5.60
CA LEU A 183 -10.46 10.17 4.55
C LEU A 183 -9.20 10.48 3.72
N TRP A 184 -9.39 10.97 2.50
CA TRP A 184 -8.33 11.38 1.56
C TRP A 184 -7.64 12.70 1.95
N TYR A 185 -7.96 13.23 3.13
CA TYR A 185 -7.41 14.46 3.68
C TYR A 185 -7.21 14.32 5.19
N ASP A 186 -6.34 15.17 5.74
CA ASP A 186 -6.07 15.25 7.17
C ASP A 186 -5.78 16.70 7.59
N SER A 187 -5.17 16.90 8.76
CA SER A 187 -4.82 18.25 9.24
C SER A 187 -3.66 18.90 8.48
N ASN A 188 -2.88 18.14 7.72
CA ASN A 188 -1.71 18.59 6.97
C ASN A 188 -2.01 18.81 5.49
N PHE A 189 -2.89 17.98 4.91
CA PHE A 189 -3.25 18.02 3.50
C PHE A 189 -4.77 18.05 3.32
N SER A 190 -5.24 19.00 2.53
CA SER A 190 -6.65 19.19 2.20
C SER A 190 -7.10 18.31 1.02
N THR A 191 -8.40 18.28 0.76
CA THR A 191 -8.94 17.68 -0.48
C THR A 191 -8.34 18.35 -1.73
N ASP A 192 -8.06 19.66 -1.70
CA ASP A 192 -7.51 20.35 -2.87
C ASP A 192 -6.03 19.98 -3.09
N ASP A 193 -5.27 19.73 -2.03
CA ASP A 193 -3.90 19.20 -2.11
C ASP A 193 -3.89 17.79 -2.74
N TRP A 194 -4.83 16.93 -2.34
CA TRP A 194 -5.03 15.61 -2.94
C TRP A 194 -5.36 15.70 -4.44
N LEU A 195 -6.27 16.59 -4.84
CA LEU A 195 -6.60 16.80 -6.25
C LEU A 195 -5.42 17.37 -7.06
N GLU A 196 -4.62 18.25 -6.46
CA GLU A 196 -3.41 18.81 -7.07
C GLU A 196 -2.35 17.72 -7.29
N ALA A 197 -2.16 16.84 -6.30
CA ALA A 197 -1.25 15.70 -6.39
C ALA A 197 -1.65 14.77 -7.56
N LEU A 198 -2.93 14.37 -7.60
CA LEU A 198 -3.49 13.53 -8.66
C LEU A 198 -3.29 14.15 -10.05
N SER A 199 -3.67 15.41 -10.23
CA SER A 199 -3.56 16.09 -11.52
C SER A 199 -2.10 16.19 -12.00
N TRP A 200 -1.17 16.53 -11.10
CA TRP A 200 0.24 16.63 -11.45
C TRP A 200 0.84 15.29 -11.85
N PHE A 201 0.57 14.23 -11.07
CA PHE A 201 1.08 12.90 -11.36
C PHE A 201 0.57 12.40 -12.71
N CYS A 202 -0.73 12.54 -12.97
CA CYS A 202 -1.35 12.15 -14.23
C CYS A 202 -0.81 12.94 -15.43
N ASP A 203 -0.58 14.26 -15.30
CA ASP A 203 0.01 15.06 -16.38
C ASP A 203 1.46 14.67 -16.67
N TYR A 204 2.25 14.34 -15.64
CA TYR A 204 3.64 13.92 -15.81
C TYR A 204 3.76 12.60 -16.57
N TYR A 205 2.88 11.63 -16.28
CA TYR A 205 2.92 10.29 -16.87
C TYR A 205 1.97 10.08 -18.07
N LYS A 206 1.34 11.13 -18.60
CA LYS A 206 0.30 10.98 -19.65
C LYS A 206 0.75 10.32 -20.96
N ASP A 207 2.05 10.36 -21.23
CA ASP A 207 2.66 9.76 -22.43
C ASP A 207 3.41 8.45 -22.11
N ASN A 208 3.21 7.89 -20.91
CA ASN A 208 3.86 6.68 -20.43
C ASN A 208 2.82 5.65 -19.95
N ASP A 209 2.44 4.75 -20.85
CA ASP A 209 1.51 3.64 -20.58
C ASP A 209 2.10 2.49 -19.74
N THR A 210 3.26 2.70 -19.09
CA THR A 210 3.66 1.82 -17.99
C THR A 210 2.76 2.06 -16.77
N ILE A 211 2.28 3.29 -16.57
CA ILE A 211 1.28 3.60 -15.53
C ILE A 211 -0.09 3.66 -16.19
N ILE A 212 -0.92 2.65 -15.92
CA ILE A 212 -2.20 2.46 -16.61
C ILE A 212 -3.42 2.80 -15.73
N ALA A 213 -3.21 2.93 -14.42
CA ALA A 213 -4.29 3.13 -13.47
C ALA A 213 -3.88 3.98 -12.26
N ILE A 214 -4.88 4.63 -11.65
CA ILE A 214 -4.77 5.32 -10.37
C ILE A 214 -5.89 4.81 -9.45
N ASP A 215 -5.51 4.36 -8.27
CA ASP A 215 -6.42 4.12 -7.15
C ASP A 215 -6.51 5.38 -6.29
N LEU A 216 -7.73 5.92 -6.22
CA LEU A 216 -7.96 7.30 -5.80
C LEU A 216 -7.70 7.52 -4.30
N LYS A 217 -8.03 6.53 -3.46
CA LYS A 217 -7.71 6.51 -2.04
C LYS A 217 -7.90 5.10 -1.49
N ASN A 218 -6.88 4.60 -0.80
CA ASN A 218 -6.94 3.33 -0.08
C ASN A 218 -7.92 3.34 1.08
N GLU A 219 -8.93 2.49 1.04
CA GLU A 219 -9.81 2.19 2.16
C GLU A 219 -10.47 3.42 2.80
N PRO A 220 -11.33 4.18 2.10
CA PRO A 220 -12.24 5.08 2.79
C PRO A 220 -13.03 4.31 3.86
N HIS A 221 -13.06 4.78 5.10
CA HIS A 221 -13.64 4.02 6.21
C HIS A 221 -14.11 4.92 7.37
N GLY A 222 -14.32 4.35 8.55
CA GLY A 222 -14.72 5.01 9.78
C GLY A 222 -16.20 4.78 10.10
N LYS A 223 -16.54 4.90 11.38
CA LYS A 223 -17.92 4.77 11.87
C LYS A 223 -18.52 6.12 12.25
N PRO A 224 -19.83 6.31 12.11
CA PRO A 224 -20.49 7.56 12.47
C PRO A 224 -20.19 8.03 13.91
N GLU A 225 -20.15 7.10 14.86
CA GLU A 225 -19.87 7.37 16.28
C GLU A 225 -18.41 7.80 16.58
N GLU A 226 -17.47 7.55 15.66
CA GLU A 226 -16.05 7.92 15.79
C GLU A 226 -15.80 9.38 15.33
N GLY A 227 -16.79 10.00 14.68
CA GLY A 227 -16.79 11.41 14.29
C GLY A 227 -16.01 11.74 13.00
N LYS A 228 -15.15 10.84 12.51
CA LYS A 228 -14.52 10.92 11.19
C LYS A 228 -14.79 9.62 10.44
N PHE A 229 -15.56 9.71 9.36
CA PHE A 229 -15.92 8.56 8.54
C PHE A 229 -16.21 8.97 7.11
N ALA A 230 -15.97 8.08 6.16
CA ALA A 230 -16.37 8.21 4.77
C ALA A 230 -17.83 7.78 4.60
N LYS A 231 -18.59 8.55 3.81
CA LYS A 231 -19.97 8.19 3.44
C LYS A 231 -20.19 8.16 1.94
N TRP A 232 -21.34 7.64 1.50
CA TRP A 232 -21.67 7.48 0.08
C TRP A 232 -23.13 7.81 -0.22
N ASP A 233 -23.39 9.03 -0.70
CA ASP A 233 -24.70 9.49 -1.15
C ASP A 233 -24.55 10.63 -2.20
N ASP A 234 -25.63 11.28 -2.63
CA ASP A 234 -25.58 12.39 -3.61
C ASP A 234 -25.33 13.79 -2.99
N SER A 235 -24.97 13.87 -1.70
CA SER A 235 -24.57 15.13 -1.08
C SER A 235 -23.20 15.61 -1.57
N LYS A 236 -22.79 16.81 -1.13
CA LYS A 236 -21.45 17.36 -1.37
C LYS A 236 -20.69 17.59 -0.08
N ASP A 237 -21.04 16.81 0.94
CA ASP A 237 -20.41 16.92 2.26
C ASP A 237 -18.93 16.57 2.15
N ASP A 238 -18.09 17.20 2.98
CA ASP A 238 -16.64 17.08 2.88
C ASP A 238 -16.15 15.64 3.07
N ASN A 239 -16.91 14.78 3.76
CA ASN A 239 -16.59 13.37 4.00
C ASN A 239 -17.30 12.40 3.04
N ASN A 240 -17.98 12.90 2.00
CA ASN A 240 -18.64 12.06 1.01
C ASN A 240 -17.62 11.52 -0.01
N TRP A 241 -17.34 10.23 0.07
CA TRP A 241 -16.39 9.56 -0.80
C TRP A 241 -16.84 9.53 -2.26
N LYS A 242 -18.13 9.30 -2.55
CA LYS A 242 -18.65 9.34 -3.94
C LYS A 242 -18.32 10.68 -4.59
N TYR A 243 -18.64 11.78 -3.91
CA TYR A 243 -18.40 13.13 -4.43
C TYR A 243 -16.90 13.43 -4.58
N ALA A 244 -16.08 12.98 -3.63
CA ALA A 244 -14.64 13.11 -3.74
C ALA A 244 -14.04 12.28 -4.88
N ALA A 245 -14.49 11.04 -5.07
CA ALA A 245 -14.09 10.16 -6.14
C ALA A 245 -14.44 10.77 -7.52
N GLU A 246 -15.63 11.35 -7.68
CA GLU A 246 -15.99 12.11 -8.88
C GLU A 246 -15.01 13.26 -9.15
N ARG A 247 -14.63 14.02 -8.11
CA ARG A 247 -13.64 15.11 -8.24
C ARG A 247 -12.24 14.59 -8.57
N GLY A 248 -11.80 13.53 -7.90
CA GLY A 248 -10.49 12.89 -8.09
C GLY A 248 -10.35 12.29 -9.48
N ALA A 249 -11.32 11.49 -9.91
CA ALA A 249 -11.41 10.94 -11.26
C ALA A 249 -11.33 12.06 -12.32
N MET A 250 -12.08 13.15 -12.15
CA MET A 250 -12.02 14.27 -13.09
C MET A 250 -10.68 15.03 -13.06
N ALA A 251 -9.96 15.07 -11.94
CA ALA A 251 -8.62 15.65 -11.86
C ALA A 251 -7.60 14.80 -12.64
N CYS A 252 -7.70 13.47 -12.51
CA CYS A 252 -6.88 12.52 -13.28
C CYS A 252 -7.20 12.60 -14.78
N LEU A 253 -8.46 12.40 -15.15
CA LEU A 253 -8.89 12.15 -16.54
C LEU A 253 -8.87 13.40 -17.43
N LYS A 254 -8.93 14.60 -16.85
CA LYS A 254 -8.63 15.84 -17.60
C LYS A 254 -7.15 15.97 -17.95
N SER A 255 -6.27 15.38 -17.15
CA SER A 255 -4.81 15.43 -17.33
C SER A 255 -4.33 14.29 -18.22
N ASN A 256 -4.87 13.08 -18.01
CA ASN A 256 -4.66 11.90 -18.84
C ASN A 256 -5.99 11.12 -19.01
N PRO A 257 -6.64 11.21 -20.19
CA PRO A 257 -7.95 10.57 -20.43
C PRO A 257 -7.89 9.05 -20.61
N ASN A 258 -6.68 8.47 -20.70
CA ASN A 258 -6.49 7.06 -21.00
C ASN A 258 -6.33 6.18 -19.75
N LEU A 259 -6.18 6.77 -18.56
CA LEU A 259 -6.04 6.02 -17.31
C LEU A 259 -7.34 5.32 -16.94
N LEU A 260 -7.23 4.12 -16.38
CA LEU A 260 -8.27 3.56 -15.52
C LEU A 260 -8.24 4.26 -14.15
N ILE A 261 -9.41 4.44 -13.55
CA ILE A 261 -9.59 5.03 -12.23
C ILE A 261 -10.26 3.98 -11.35
N MET A 262 -9.52 3.53 -10.32
CA MET A 262 -10.04 2.63 -9.32
C MET A 262 -10.77 3.43 -8.25
N ILE A 263 -11.95 2.94 -7.86
CA ILE A 263 -12.79 3.53 -6.83
C ILE A 263 -13.14 2.44 -5.82
N GLU A 264 -12.50 2.49 -4.67
CA GLU A 264 -12.84 1.61 -3.55
C GLU A 264 -14.20 1.98 -2.93
N GLY A 265 -14.69 1.14 -2.03
CA GLY A 265 -15.89 1.35 -1.23
C GLY A 265 -15.66 2.20 0.03
N ILE A 266 -16.62 2.12 0.96
CA ILE A 266 -16.51 2.67 2.32
C ILE A 266 -16.55 1.54 3.37
N GLU A 267 -16.59 1.83 4.67
CA GLU A 267 -16.80 0.81 5.71
C GLU A 267 -18.31 0.58 6.00
N CYS A 268 -19.01 1.65 6.35
CA CYS A 268 -20.38 1.59 6.86
C CYS A 268 -21.40 2.11 5.84
N TYR A 269 -22.50 1.38 5.61
CA TYR A 269 -23.63 1.85 4.80
C TYR A 269 -24.96 1.72 5.57
N PRO A 270 -25.72 2.81 5.79
CA PRO A 270 -26.98 2.76 6.53
C PRO A 270 -28.03 1.89 5.84
N ASP A 271 -28.77 1.12 6.64
CA ASP A 271 -30.00 0.46 6.20
C ASP A 271 -31.16 1.47 6.16
N PHE A 272 -31.18 2.28 5.09
CA PHE A 272 -32.22 3.29 4.87
C PHE A 272 -33.63 2.68 4.84
N ALA A 273 -33.78 1.43 4.39
CA ALA A 273 -35.07 0.74 4.34
C ALA A 273 -35.64 0.45 5.74
N ASN A 274 -34.77 0.28 6.73
CA ASN A 274 -35.13 0.09 8.14
C ASN A 274 -34.95 1.36 9.01
N GLY A 275 -34.91 2.53 8.36
CA GLY A 275 -34.94 3.83 9.01
C GLY A 275 -33.61 4.30 9.59
N ALA A 276 -32.49 3.71 9.18
CA ALA A 276 -31.16 4.22 9.49
C ALA A 276 -30.81 5.44 8.63
N ASP A 277 -29.82 6.20 9.09
CA ASP A 277 -29.19 7.27 8.34
C ASP A 277 -27.70 7.37 8.72
N TRP A 278 -26.98 8.33 8.14
CA TRP A 278 -25.56 8.56 8.40
C TRP A 278 -25.22 9.02 9.83
N THR A 279 -26.22 9.22 10.70
CA THR A 279 -26.04 9.51 12.12
C THR A 279 -26.31 8.30 13.01
N THR A 280 -26.81 7.21 12.43
CA THR A 280 -27.08 5.96 13.13
C THR A 280 -25.74 5.29 13.48
N PRO A 281 -25.47 4.97 14.76
CA PRO A 281 -24.23 4.33 15.14
C PRO A 281 -24.15 2.92 14.55
N ALA A 282 -22.95 2.49 14.16
CA ALA A 282 -22.72 1.14 13.64
C ALA A 282 -22.92 0.08 14.72
N VAL A 283 -22.61 0.42 15.98
CA VAL A 283 -22.90 -0.40 17.17
C VAL A 283 -24.00 0.25 18.02
N ASP A 284 -25.15 -0.43 18.15
CA ASP A 284 -26.19 -0.02 19.10
C ASP A 284 -25.93 -0.65 20.49
N TYR A 285 -25.20 0.08 21.32
CA TYR A 285 -24.91 -0.30 22.71
C TYR A 285 -26.15 -0.49 23.59
N ALA A 286 -27.31 0.04 23.20
CA ALA A 286 -28.55 -0.09 23.96
C ALA A 286 -29.39 -1.31 23.56
N HIS A 287 -29.17 -1.87 22.37
CA HIS A 287 -29.94 -3.00 21.82
C HIS A 287 -29.04 -4.06 21.17
N TYR A 288 -28.08 -4.59 21.94
CA TYR A 288 -27.15 -5.63 21.47
C TYR A 288 -27.81 -6.90 20.89
N ASP A 289 -29.06 -7.19 21.27
CA ASP A 289 -29.81 -8.35 20.79
C ASP A 289 -30.51 -8.11 19.44
N GLU A 290 -30.50 -6.87 18.92
CA GLU A 290 -31.09 -6.51 17.62
C GLU A 290 -30.03 -6.48 16.50
N PRO A 291 -30.38 -6.82 15.25
CA PRO A 291 -29.48 -6.65 14.12
C PRO A 291 -29.05 -5.19 13.96
N SER A 292 -27.76 -4.97 13.63
CA SER A 292 -27.29 -3.62 13.32
C SER A 292 -28.08 -3.05 12.14
N LYS A 293 -28.43 -1.76 12.24
CA LYS A 293 -29.06 -1.00 11.16
C LYS A 293 -28.02 -0.37 10.21
N VAL A 294 -26.77 -0.75 10.36
CA VAL A 294 -25.67 -0.35 9.49
C VAL A 294 -25.07 -1.62 8.90
N PHE A 295 -25.01 -1.68 7.58
CA PHE A 295 -24.27 -2.72 6.88
C PHE A 295 -22.78 -2.38 6.97
N GLY A 296 -22.05 -3.08 7.83
CA GLY A 296 -20.59 -3.01 7.90
C GLY A 296 -19.93 -3.89 6.84
N ALA A 297 -18.76 -3.48 6.38
CA ALA A 297 -17.88 -4.23 5.48
C ALA A 297 -16.42 -4.04 5.95
N TRP A 298 -15.47 -4.68 5.26
CA TRP A 298 -14.08 -4.25 5.30
C TRP A 298 -13.95 -2.77 4.94
N TRP A 299 -12.90 -2.12 5.44
CA TRP A 299 -12.54 -0.77 4.99
C TRP A 299 -12.31 -0.79 3.47
N GLY A 300 -12.83 0.19 2.75
CA GLY A 300 -12.82 0.15 1.27
C GLY A 300 -13.70 -0.94 0.64
N GLY A 301 -14.38 -1.79 1.41
CA GLY A 301 -15.11 -2.94 0.88
C GLY A 301 -16.57 -2.66 0.51
N ASN A 302 -17.20 -1.64 1.08
CA ASN A 302 -18.65 -1.41 0.96
C ASN A 302 -19.04 -0.62 -0.29
N LEU A 303 -19.51 -1.32 -1.32
CA LEU A 303 -19.98 -0.73 -2.59
C LEU A 303 -21.51 -0.81 -2.75
N ARG A 304 -22.26 -0.97 -1.64
CA ARG A 304 -23.75 -0.95 -1.66
C ARG A 304 -24.30 0.34 -2.26
N GLY A 305 -23.64 1.47 -1.98
CA GLY A 305 -24.03 2.78 -2.48
C GLY A 305 -24.00 2.91 -4.01
N VAL A 306 -23.22 2.10 -4.72
CA VAL A 306 -23.10 2.17 -6.19
C VAL A 306 -24.42 1.84 -6.89
N LYS A 307 -25.26 0.98 -6.30
CA LYS A 307 -26.54 0.55 -6.88
C LYS A 307 -27.52 1.71 -7.11
N GLU A 308 -27.55 2.64 -6.16
CA GLU A 308 -28.48 3.79 -6.18
C GLU A 308 -27.77 5.10 -6.54
N HIS A 309 -26.48 5.20 -6.17
CA HIS A 309 -25.66 6.39 -6.34
C HIS A 309 -24.32 6.03 -7.03
N PRO A 310 -24.33 5.55 -8.28
CA PRO A 310 -23.08 5.27 -9.00
C PRO A 310 -22.29 6.58 -9.20
N VAL A 311 -20.97 6.48 -9.20
CA VAL A 311 -20.09 7.60 -9.56
C VAL A 311 -20.42 8.09 -10.98
N ASP A 312 -20.66 9.39 -11.14
CA ASP A 312 -20.97 9.99 -12.44
C ASP A 312 -19.91 11.03 -12.85
N ILE A 313 -19.11 10.64 -13.84
CA ILE A 313 -18.05 11.49 -14.44
C ILE A 313 -18.30 11.76 -15.94
N GLY A 314 -19.54 11.60 -16.39
CA GLY A 314 -19.95 11.92 -17.76
C GLY A 314 -19.25 11.08 -18.84
N GLU A 315 -18.48 11.73 -19.72
CA GLU A 315 -17.89 11.09 -20.91
C GLU A 315 -16.82 10.05 -20.58
N TYR A 316 -16.19 10.16 -19.40
CA TYR A 316 -15.11 9.27 -18.99
C TYR A 316 -15.58 7.99 -18.27
N LYS A 317 -16.88 7.71 -18.25
CA LYS A 317 -17.44 6.52 -17.56
C LYS A 317 -16.81 5.18 -17.97
N LYS A 318 -16.18 5.12 -19.15
CA LYS A 318 -15.45 3.94 -19.61
C LYS A 318 -14.15 3.70 -18.83
N GLN A 319 -13.71 4.64 -18.00
CA GLN A 319 -12.47 4.51 -17.25
C GLN A 319 -12.66 4.11 -15.79
N ILE A 320 -13.90 3.89 -15.34
CA ILE A 320 -14.17 3.52 -13.94
C ILE A 320 -14.09 1.99 -13.78
N VAL A 321 -13.32 1.56 -12.80
CA VAL A 321 -13.33 0.20 -12.26
C VAL A 321 -13.54 0.33 -10.75
N TYR A 322 -14.46 -0.46 -10.17
CA TYR A 322 -14.63 -0.46 -8.71
C TYR A 322 -13.63 -1.42 -8.06
N SER A 323 -13.07 -1.04 -6.91
CA SER A 323 -11.93 -1.73 -6.32
C SER A 323 -12.10 -2.02 -4.83
N PRO A 324 -12.97 -2.96 -4.42
CA PRO A 324 -13.12 -3.27 -3.00
C PRO A 324 -11.88 -3.99 -2.46
N HIS A 325 -11.71 -3.95 -1.14
CA HIS A 325 -10.82 -4.82 -0.39
C HIS A 325 -11.60 -5.90 0.35
N ASP A 326 -11.00 -7.07 0.52
CA ASP A 326 -11.59 -8.16 1.28
C ASP A 326 -10.49 -8.96 1.98
N TYR A 327 -10.71 -9.28 3.26
CA TYR A 327 -9.77 -9.97 4.11
C TYR A 327 -10.39 -11.15 4.85
N GLY A 328 -9.52 -12.00 5.40
CA GLY A 328 -9.90 -13.19 6.13
C GLY A 328 -9.99 -13.00 7.65
N PRO A 329 -10.32 -14.08 8.39
CA PRO A 329 -10.54 -14.05 9.84
C PRO A 329 -9.30 -13.66 10.67
N LEU A 330 -8.08 -13.69 10.12
CA LEU A 330 -6.87 -13.25 10.83
C LEU A 330 -6.71 -11.73 10.88
N VAL A 331 -7.30 -11.00 9.94
CA VAL A 331 -7.34 -9.53 10.00
C VAL A 331 -8.41 -9.08 10.97
N TRP A 332 -9.62 -9.63 10.84
CA TRP A 332 -10.70 -9.44 11.82
C TRP A 332 -11.72 -10.59 11.77
N SER A 333 -12.13 -11.08 12.93
CA SER A 333 -13.13 -12.15 13.07
C SER A 333 -14.55 -11.62 12.84
N GLN A 334 -14.91 -11.43 11.57
CA GLN A 334 -16.24 -10.97 11.17
C GLN A 334 -17.31 -12.04 11.40
N LYS A 335 -18.54 -11.61 11.70
CA LYS A 335 -19.66 -12.52 12.04
C LYS A 335 -20.01 -13.50 10.91
N TRP A 336 -19.77 -13.13 9.66
CA TRP A 336 -20.02 -13.99 8.49
C TRP A 336 -19.03 -15.17 8.37
N PHE A 337 -17.98 -15.22 9.18
CA PHE A 337 -17.09 -16.37 9.28
C PHE A 337 -17.57 -17.42 10.30
N TYR A 338 -18.57 -17.10 11.13
CA TYR A 338 -19.09 -18.05 12.13
C TYR A 338 -18.05 -18.58 13.14
N MET A 339 -16.99 -17.82 13.41
CA MET A 339 -15.89 -18.22 14.31
C MET A 339 -16.33 -18.48 15.76
N ASP A 340 -17.50 -17.96 16.16
CA ASP A 340 -18.09 -18.15 17.49
C ASP A 340 -19.02 -19.38 17.58
N ASP A 341 -19.19 -20.15 16.49
CA ASP A 341 -20.05 -21.34 16.42
C ASP A 341 -19.31 -22.54 15.82
N ASP A 342 -18.69 -23.35 16.69
CA ASP A 342 -17.95 -24.58 16.34
C ASP A 342 -18.77 -25.60 15.49
N SER A 343 -20.10 -25.45 15.41
CA SER A 343 -20.95 -26.33 14.60
C SER A 343 -21.11 -25.87 13.16
N LYS A 344 -20.58 -24.69 12.83
CA LYS A 344 -20.72 -24.02 11.54
C LYS A 344 -19.34 -23.58 11.03
N THR A 345 -19.21 -23.58 9.71
CA THR A 345 -18.08 -22.95 9.01
C THR A 345 -18.66 -22.22 7.81
N PHE A 346 -17.92 -21.26 7.27
CA PHE A 346 -18.33 -20.56 6.07
C PHE A 346 -17.97 -21.37 4.81
N SER A 347 -18.70 -21.11 3.75
CA SER A 347 -18.45 -21.57 2.39
C SER A 347 -18.59 -20.40 1.45
N ARG A 348 -18.20 -20.55 0.18
CA ARG A 348 -18.47 -19.54 -0.83
C ARG A 348 -19.92 -19.04 -0.84
N GLU A 349 -20.89 -19.94 -0.75
CA GLU A 349 -22.30 -19.55 -0.84
C GLU A 349 -22.73 -18.72 0.37
N THR A 350 -22.31 -19.11 1.58
CA THR A 350 -22.62 -18.29 2.77
C THR A 350 -21.88 -16.96 2.73
N LEU A 351 -20.62 -16.91 2.25
CA LEU A 351 -19.90 -15.65 2.06
C LEU A 351 -20.61 -14.73 1.05
N LEU A 352 -21.10 -15.29 -0.06
CA LEU A 352 -21.92 -14.56 -1.02
C LEU A 352 -23.21 -14.04 -0.40
N ASP A 353 -23.96 -14.90 0.28
CA ASP A 353 -25.28 -14.57 0.83
C ASP A 353 -25.21 -13.60 2.02
N ASP A 354 -24.22 -13.76 2.90
CA ASP A 354 -24.11 -12.98 4.12
C ASP A 354 -23.33 -11.66 3.92
N TYR A 355 -22.44 -11.61 2.91
CA TYR A 355 -21.53 -10.48 2.75
C TYR A 355 -21.30 -10.05 1.28
N TRP A 356 -20.62 -10.86 0.46
CA TRP A 356 -20.05 -10.42 -0.81
C TRP A 356 -21.09 -9.92 -1.81
N ARG A 357 -22.22 -10.64 -1.97
CA ARG A 357 -23.16 -10.38 -3.08
C ARG A 357 -23.75 -9.00 -3.02
N ASP A 358 -24.29 -8.63 -1.87
CA ASP A 358 -24.89 -7.31 -1.70
C ASP A 358 -23.85 -6.19 -1.53
N THR A 359 -22.63 -6.53 -1.12
CA THR A 359 -21.60 -5.53 -0.83
C THR A 359 -20.86 -5.10 -2.09
N TRP A 360 -20.39 -6.03 -2.91
CA TRP A 360 -19.61 -5.73 -4.11
C TRP A 360 -19.80 -6.73 -5.27
N ALA A 361 -20.12 -8.00 -5.02
CA ALA A 361 -20.10 -9.03 -6.07
C ALA A 361 -21.20 -8.85 -7.12
N TYR A 362 -22.35 -8.25 -6.75
CA TYR A 362 -23.42 -7.93 -7.70
C TYR A 362 -22.93 -7.10 -8.89
N LEU A 363 -21.90 -6.27 -8.72
CA LEU A 363 -21.34 -5.45 -9.81
C LEU A 363 -20.85 -6.31 -10.97
N VAL A 364 -20.22 -7.45 -10.66
CA VAL A 364 -19.68 -8.39 -11.63
C VAL A 364 -20.75 -9.40 -12.06
N GLU A 365 -21.54 -9.92 -11.11
CA GLU A 365 -22.58 -10.92 -11.41
C GLU A 365 -23.69 -10.39 -12.32
N ASP A 366 -24.07 -9.13 -12.16
CA ASP A 366 -25.06 -8.45 -13.00
C ASP A 366 -24.41 -7.73 -14.21
N ASN A 367 -23.09 -7.90 -14.41
CA ASN A 367 -22.32 -7.29 -15.49
C ASN A 367 -22.48 -5.75 -15.57
N MET A 368 -22.53 -5.10 -14.41
CA MET A 368 -22.68 -3.64 -14.27
C MET A 368 -21.34 -2.92 -14.46
N TYR A 369 -20.31 -3.39 -13.75
CA TYR A 369 -18.97 -2.82 -13.76
C TYR A 369 -17.92 -3.94 -13.58
N PRO A 370 -16.73 -3.83 -14.19
CA PRO A 370 -15.61 -4.66 -13.81
C PRO A 370 -15.16 -4.32 -12.38
N LEU A 371 -14.51 -5.28 -11.75
CA LEU A 371 -14.03 -5.19 -10.38
C LEU A 371 -12.56 -5.58 -10.31
N LEU A 372 -11.79 -4.83 -9.53
CA LEU A 372 -10.43 -5.17 -9.13
C LEU A 372 -10.41 -5.38 -7.62
N MET A 373 -10.17 -6.59 -7.13
CA MET A 373 -9.97 -6.81 -5.69
C MET A 373 -8.62 -6.19 -5.29
N GLY A 374 -8.66 -4.97 -4.76
CA GLY A 374 -7.49 -4.11 -4.57
C GLY A 374 -6.50 -4.67 -3.55
N GLU A 375 -7.03 -5.35 -2.54
CA GLU A 375 -6.24 -6.09 -1.58
C GLU A 375 -6.99 -7.36 -1.17
N TRP A 376 -6.25 -8.47 -1.21
CA TRP A 376 -6.60 -9.74 -0.60
C TRP A 376 -5.32 -10.45 -0.21
N GLY A 377 -5.27 -11.04 0.99
CA GLY A 377 -4.01 -11.50 1.53
C GLY A 377 -4.13 -12.12 2.91
N GLY A 378 -3.04 -12.73 3.38
CA GLY A 378 -2.99 -13.33 4.70
C GLY A 378 -1.94 -14.42 4.86
N PHE A 379 -1.73 -14.83 6.11
CA PHE A 379 -0.95 -16.02 6.42
C PHE A 379 -1.69 -17.29 6.00
N ILE A 380 -0.92 -18.30 5.56
CA ILE A 380 -1.45 -19.63 5.18
C ILE A 380 -0.70 -20.78 5.86
N ASP A 381 0.33 -20.45 6.65
CA ASP A 381 1.17 -21.40 7.34
C ASP A 381 0.54 -21.81 8.68
N LYS A 382 0.99 -22.94 9.21
CA LYS A 382 0.42 -23.52 10.44
C LYS A 382 0.78 -22.76 11.72
N GLU A 383 1.79 -21.91 11.69
CA GLU A 383 2.20 -21.13 12.87
C GLU A 383 1.21 -20.00 13.09
N HIS A 384 0.84 -19.29 12.03
CA HIS A 384 -0.07 -18.15 12.08
C HIS A 384 -1.55 -18.52 11.85
N ASP A 385 -1.84 -19.53 11.02
CA ASP A 385 -3.19 -20.05 10.74
C ASP A 385 -3.34 -21.50 11.23
N PRO A 386 -3.38 -21.74 12.55
CA PRO A 386 -3.44 -23.10 13.10
C PRO A 386 -4.76 -23.83 12.83
N THR A 387 -5.85 -23.09 12.58
CA THR A 387 -7.16 -23.66 12.24
C THR A 387 -7.30 -23.94 10.75
N GLY A 388 -6.60 -23.18 9.90
CA GLY A 388 -6.72 -23.25 8.44
C GLY A 388 -7.90 -22.44 7.89
N GLU A 389 -8.62 -21.71 8.75
CA GLU A 389 -9.80 -20.91 8.37
C GLU A 389 -9.40 -19.74 7.47
N ASN A 390 -8.23 -19.12 7.70
CA ASN A 390 -7.78 -18.03 6.85
C ASN A 390 -7.41 -18.52 5.44
N LYS A 391 -6.65 -19.63 5.37
CA LYS A 391 -6.35 -20.29 4.11
C LYS A 391 -7.62 -20.73 3.39
N HIS A 392 -8.63 -21.23 4.10
CA HIS A 392 -9.94 -21.59 3.52
C HIS A 392 -10.66 -20.37 2.93
N TRP A 393 -10.75 -19.25 3.65
CA TRP A 393 -11.30 -18.00 3.10
C TRP A 393 -10.53 -17.54 1.85
N MET A 394 -9.20 -17.52 1.90
CA MET A 394 -8.38 -17.14 0.76
C MET A 394 -8.65 -18.05 -0.45
N GLN A 395 -8.92 -19.35 -0.23
CA GLN A 395 -9.24 -20.30 -1.32
C GLN A 395 -10.58 -19.97 -1.94
N GLU A 396 -11.60 -19.71 -1.12
CA GLU A 396 -12.93 -19.38 -1.61
C GLU A 396 -12.94 -18.08 -2.41
N LEU A 397 -12.23 -17.05 -1.94
CA LEU A 397 -12.11 -15.79 -2.66
C LEU A 397 -11.29 -15.95 -3.95
N ARG A 398 -10.11 -16.59 -3.90
CA ARG A 398 -9.26 -16.85 -5.06
C ARG A 398 -10.04 -17.55 -6.17
N ASP A 399 -10.70 -18.65 -5.82
CA ASP A 399 -11.40 -19.47 -6.79
C ASP A 399 -12.65 -18.75 -7.34
N TYR A 400 -13.32 -17.91 -6.54
CA TYR A 400 -14.39 -17.04 -7.03
C TYR A 400 -13.87 -15.98 -8.02
N MET A 401 -12.71 -15.36 -7.74
CA MET A 401 -12.09 -14.39 -8.65
C MET A 401 -11.70 -15.02 -9.99
N ILE A 402 -11.17 -16.24 -9.98
CA ILE A 402 -10.89 -17.02 -11.19
C ILE A 402 -12.19 -17.27 -11.97
N ASP A 403 -13.24 -17.77 -11.30
CA ASP A 403 -14.53 -18.11 -11.94
C ASP A 403 -15.21 -16.90 -12.57
N LYS A 404 -15.08 -15.72 -11.95
CA LYS A 404 -15.70 -14.47 -12.41
C LYS A 404 -14.77 -13.59 -13.25
N HIS A 405 -13.51 -13.98 -13.39
CA HIS A 405 -12.48 -13.19 -14.07
C HIS A 405 -12.33 -11.80 -13.45
N ILE A 406 -12.32 -11.74 -12.12
CA ILE A 406 -12.16 -10.52 -11.32
C ILE A 406 -10.67 -10.16 -11.29
N HIS A 407 -10.33 -8.91 -11.64
CA HIS A 407 -8.95 -8.42 -11.50
C HIS A 407 -8.55 -8.40 -10.04
N HIS A 408 -7.26 -8.49 -9.72
CA HIS A 408 -6.85 -8.46 -8.31
C HIS A 408 -5.40 -8.03 -8.13
N THR A 409 -5.10 -7.54 -6.94
CA THR A 409 -3.73 -7.36 -6.45
C THR A 409 -3.57 -8.01 -5.08
N PHE A 410 -2.59 -8.91 -4.97
CA PHE A 410 -2.32 -9.65 -3.74
C PHE A 410 -1.61 -8.76 -2.72
N TRP A 411 -2.13 -8.73 -1.49
CA TRP A 411 -1.48 -8.09 -0.35
C TRP A 411 -0.65 -9.13 0.44
N CYS A 412 0.68 -9.08 0.40
CA CYS A 412 1.54 -8.19 -0.37
C CYS A 412 2.83 -8.88 -0.79
N PHE A 413 3.66 -8.21 -1.59
CA PHE A 413 5.02 -8.66 -1.87
C PHE A 413 5.84 -8.69 -0.58
N ASN A 414 5.78 -7.59 0.18
CA ASN A 414 6.56 -7.31 1.38
C ASN A 414 6.45 -8.37 2.49
N GLU A 415 7.56 -8.68 3.18
CA GLU A 415 7.49 -9.55 4.37
C GLU A 415 6.94 -8.83 5.61
N ASN A 416 7.03 -7.51 5.66
CA ASN A 416 6.83 -6.69 6.85
C ASN A 416 5.41 -6.13 7.02
N SER A 417 4.39 -6.82 6.49
CA SER A 417 2.98 -6.61 6.89
C SER A 417 2.66 -7.51 8.10
N GLY A 418 2.29 -6.90 9.23
CA GLY A 418 2.24 -7.59 10.52
C GLY A 418 1.14 -8.64 10.67
N ASP A 419 0.02 -8.47 10.00
CA ASP A 419 -1.20 -9.30 10.08
C ASP A 419 -1.37 -10.26 8.90
N THR A 420 -0.60 -10.08 7.82
CA THR A 420 -0.68 -10.92 6.61
C THR A 420 0.64 -11.55 6.18
N GLY A 421 1.77 -11.01 6.63
CA GLY A 421 3.08 -11.28 6.04
C GLY A 421 3.10 -10.88 4.56
N GLY A 422 3.85 -11.62 3.73
CA GLY A 422 3.74 -11.46 2.28
C GLY A 422 4.37 -12.60 1.51
N LEU A 423 4.76 -12.34 0.27
CA LEU A 423 5.32 -13.31 -0.67
C LEU A 423 6.83 -13.51 -0.50
N VAL A 424 7.51 -12.63 0.22
CA VAL A 424 8.93 -12.80 0.57
C VAL A 424 9.16 -12.88 2.07
N TYR A 425 10.32 -13.39 2.46
CA TYR A 425 10.82 -13.45 3.84
C TYR A 425 12.36 -13.45 3.85
N ASP A 426 12.97 -13.47 5.04
CA ASP A 426 14.43 -13.52 5.25
C ASP A 426 15.12 -12.26 4.69
N ASP A 427 14.67 -11.10 5.17
CA ASP A 427 15.13 -9.78 4.74
C ASP A 427 14.93 -9.59 3.23
N PHE A 428 13.72 -9.86 2.74
CA PHE A 428 13.29 -9.86 1.34
C PHE A 428 14.11 -10.82 0.45
N GLY A 429 14.88 -11.73 1.04
CA GLY A 429 15.87 -12.54 0.34
C GLY A 429 15.34 -13.84 -0.25
N LYS A 430 14.15 -14.28 0.15
CA LYS A 430 13.56 -15.56 -0.26
C LYS A 430 12.07 -15.40 -0.55
N TRP A 431 11.58 -16.15 -1.52
CA TRP A 431 10.16 -16.29 -1.79
C TRP A 431 9.53 -17.35 -0.87
N ASP A 432 8.35 -17.05 -0.34
CA ASP A 432 7.47 -18.04 0.27
C ASP A 432 6.82 -18.86 -0.84
N GLU A 433 7.47 -19.96 -1.21
CA GLU A 433 7.04 -20.84 -2.30
C GLU A 433 5.63 -21.43 -2.05
N GLU A 434 5.26 -21.75 -0.81
CA GLU A 434 3.92 -22.30 -0.52
C GLU A 434 2.84 -21.24 -0.78
N LYS A 435 3.09 -20.00 -0.35
CA LYS A 435 2.17 -18.89 -0.58
C LYS A 435 2.15 -18.46 -2.05
N TYR A 436 3.29 -18.45 -2.71
CA TYR A 436 3.36 -18.18 -4.14
C TYR A 436 2.59 -19.25 -4.96
N GLU A 437 2.82 -20.55 -4.75
CA GLU A 437 2.08 -21.63 -5.43
C GLU A 437 0.55 -21.54 -5.22
N PHE A 438 0.14 -20.97 -4.08
CA PHE A 438 -1.25 -20.69 -3.80
C PHE A 438 -1.83 -19.57 -4.67
N VAL A 439 -1.09 -18.47 -4.80
CA VAL A 439 -1.48 -17.25 -5.52
C VAL A 439 -1.34 -17.42 -7.03
N GLU A 440 -0.30 -18.16 -7.49
CA GLU A 440 0.00 -18.45 -8.90
C GLU A 440 -1.23 -18.95 -9.67
N LYS A 441 -2.10 -19.72 -9.01
CA LYS A 441 -3.35 -20.24 -9.59
C LYS A 441 -4.34 -19.17 -10.04
N ALA A 442 -4.24 -17.96 -9.50
CA ALA A 442 -5.06 -16.81 -9.89
C ALA A 442 -4.31 -15.82 -10.78
N LEU A 443 -3.09 -16.13 -11.23
CA LEU A 443 -2.36 -15.30 -12.19
C LEU A 443 -2.79 -15.64 -13.62
N TRP A 444 -2.72 -14.63 -14.50
CA TRP A 444 -3.18 -14.79 -15.88
C TRP A 444 -2.21 -15.66 -16.69
N GLN A 445 -2.67 -16.86 -17.04
CA GLN A 445 -1.92 -17.86 -17.78
C GLN A 445 -2.72 -18.40 -18.96
N ASP A 446 -2.02 -18.85 -20.00
CA ASP A 446 -2.63 -19.64 -21.07
C ASP A 446 -2.82 -21.12 -20.68
N GLU A 447 -3.37 -21.92 -21.59
CA GLU A 447 -3.63 -23.35 -21.37
C GLU A 447 -2.35 -24.19 -21.11
N ASN A 448 -1.16 -23.64 -21.42
CA ASN A 448 0.13 -24.29 -21.19
C ASN A 448 0.85 -23.77 -19.94
N GLY A 449 0.24 -22.85 -19.19
CA GLY A 449 0.85 -22.22 -18.01
C GLY A 449 1.81 -21.08 -18.33
N VAL A 450 1.77 -20.50 -19.55
CA VAL A 450 2.59 -19.34 -19.90
C VAL A 450 1.90 -18.07 -19.41
N PHE A 451 2.59 -17.27 -18.59
CA PHE A 451 2.06 -16.01 -18.06
C PHE A 451 1.78 -14.99 -19.17
N ILE A 452 0.71 -14.20 -19.00
CA ILE A 452 0.24 -13.22 -19.99
C ILE A 452 0.42 -11.82 -19.42
N GLY A 453 1.24 -11.02 -20.13
CA GLY A 453 1.45 -9.61 -19.82
C GLY A 453 0.32 -8.72 -20.32
N LEU A 454 0.32 -7.46 -19.85
CA LEU A 454 -0.59 -6.42 -20.33
C LEU A 454 0.02 -5.58 -21.46
N ASP A 455 1.33 -5.64 -21.65
CA ASP A 455 2.04 -4.95 -22.72
C ASP A 455 1.85 -5.67 -24.07
N HIS A 456 1.53 -4.93 -25.13
CA HIS A 456 1.27 -5.48 -26.44
C HIS A 456 2.53 -6.01 -27.14
N LYS A 457 3.73 -5.61 -26.73
CA LYS A 457 4.99 -5.95 -27.43
C LYS A 457 6.00 -6.67 -26.55
N ILE A 458 6.10 -6.29 -25.28
CA ILE A 458 7.09 -6.78 -24.35
C ILE A 458 6.47 -7.92 -23.54
N PRO A 459 7.01 -9.16 -23.62
CA PRO A 459 6.55 -10.26 -22.78
C PRO A 459 6.75 -9.97 -21.28
N ILE A 460 5.83 -10.45 -20.44
CA ILE A 460 5.98 -10.35 -18.98
C ILE A 460 7.11 -11.26 -18.47
N GLY A 461 8.13 -10.65 -17.87
CA GLY A 461 9.29 -11.37 -17.32
C GLY A 461 9.99 -12.29 -18.33
N LYS A 462 10.77 -13.27 -17.82
CA LYS A 462 11.49 -14.22 -18.67
C LYS A 462 10.63 -15.35 -19.23
N ASN A 463 9.50 -15.64 -18.59
CA ASN A 463 8.71 -16.85 -18.82
C ASN A 463 7.32 -16.58 -19.41
N GLY A 464 6.95 -15.31 -19.61
CA GLY A 464 5.64 -14.92 -20.14
C GLY A 464 5.63 -14.63 -21.63
N GLN A 465 4.47 -14.16 -22.09
CA GLN A 465 4.22 -13.70 -23.45
C GLN A 465 3.57 -12.30 -23.43
N SER A 466 3.71 -11.56 -24.53
CA SER A 466 3.04 -10.27 -24.70
C SER A 466 1.54 -10.45 -24.94
N LEU A 467 0.76 -9.40 -24.74
CA LEU A 467 -0.69 -9.42 -24.99
C LEU A 467 -1.00 -9.73 -26.46
N SER A 468 -0.22 -9.19 -27.40
CA SER A 468 -0.40 -9.47 -28.83
C SER A 468 -0.10 -10.92 -29.18
N ASP A 469 0.94 -11.52 -28.59
CA ASP A 469 1.29 -12.92 -28.83
C ASP A 469 0.18 -13.86 -28.35
N TYR A 470 -0.35 -13.60 -27.15
CA TYR A 470 -1.47 -14.36 -26.58
C TYR A 470 -2.70 -14.34 -27.50
N TYR A 471 -3.05 -13.18 -28.07
CA TYR A 471 -4.17 -13.06 -29.01
C TYR A 471 -3.84 -13.47 -30.46
N GLY A 472 -2.66 -14.02 -30.74
CA GLY A 472 -2.27 -14.58 -32.04
C GLY A 472 -1.77 -13.54 -33.07
N GLY A 473 -1.05 -12.53 -32.59
CA GLY A 473 -0.68 -11.26 -33.22
C GLY A 473 -0.50 -11.22 -34.74
N GLY A 474 -1.21 -10.28 -35.37
CA GLY A 474 -0.89 -9.73 -36.67
C GLY A 474 -0.65 -8.23 -36.58
N VAL A 475 0.58 -7.79 -36.27
CA VAL A 475 1.09 -6.48 -36.70
C VAL A 475 2.52 -6.66 -37.18
N ASN A 476 2.76 -6.35 -38.45
CA ASN A 476 4.09 -6.34 -39.06
C ASN A 476 4.99 -5.30 -38.37
N GLY A 477 5.91 -5.75 -37.54
CA GLY A 477 6.99 -4.93 -36.99
C GLY A 477 8.17 -5.84 -36.63
N THR A 478 9.24 -5.75 -37.41
CA THR A 478 10.46 -6.56 -37.31
C THR A 478 11.03 -6.68 -35.89
N THR A 479 10.97 -7.88 -35.32
CA THR A 479 11.76 -8.31 -34.17
C THR A 479 13.26 -8.30 -34.50
N PRO A 480 14.14 -7.64 -33.74
CA PRO A 480 15.55 -7.99 -33.74
C PRO A 480 15.74 -9.21 -32.83
N THR A 481 15.79 -10.40 -33.42
CA THR A 481 16.25 -11.62 -32.75
C THR A 481 17.65 -11.41 -32.18
N VAL A 482 17.79 -11.36 -30.86
CA VAL A 482 19.05 -11.68 -30.17
C VAL A 482 19.03 -13.18 -29.90
N LYS A 483 19.75 -13.94 -30.73
CA LYS A 483 20.02 -15.36 -30.48
C LYS A 483 20.96 -15.48 -29.28
N SER A 484 20.49 -16.09 -28.20
CA SER A 484 21.36 -16.62 -27.15
C SER A 484 21.88 -18.00 -27.60
N GLU A 485 23.15 -18.09 -28.00
CA GLU A 485 23.83 -19.36 -28.23
C GLU A 485 24.27 -19.94 -26.88
N THR A 486 23.52 -20.93 -26.38
CA THR A 486 23.95 -21.77 -25.26
C THR A 486 25.09 -22.68 -25.70
N THR A 487 26.32 -22.34 -25.30
CA THR A 487 27.46 -23.27 -25.41
C THR A 487 27.57 -24.07 -24.11
N THR A 488 27.01 -25.27 -24.10
CA THR A 488 27.27 -26.29 -23.06
C THR A 488 28.74 -26.69 -23.08
N THR A 489 29.46 -26.43 -21.98
CA THR A 489 30.69 -27.15 -21.66
C THR A 489 30.58 -27.74 -20.26
N SER A 490 30.53 -29.07 -20.22
CA SER A 490 30.60 -29.90 -19.02
C SER A 490 32.00 -29.83 -18.41
N SER A 491 32.10 -29.59 -17.11
CA SER A 491 33.23 -30.05 -16.31
C SER A 491 32.78 -30.39 -14.90
N GLU A 492 32.75 -31.69 -14.60
CA GLU A 492 32.77 -32.24 -13.24
C GLU A 492 33.93 -31.65 -12.43
N LYS A 493 33.64 -31.18 -11.22
CA LYS A 493 34.65 -31.08 -10.17
C LYS A 493 34.05 -31.37 -8.79
N THR A 494 34.36 -32.57 -8.33
CA THR A 494 34.29 -33.04 -6.95
C THR A 494 34.92 -32.02 -6.00
N THR A 495 34.22 -31.64 -4.92
CA THR A 495 34.84 -30.90 -3.81
C THR A 495 34.46 -31.56 -2.49
N GLU A 496 35.51 -31.96 -1.76
CA GLU A 496 35.49 -32.62 -0.47
C GLU A 496 35.01 -31.68 0.64
N THR A 497 34.16 -32.22 1.52
CA THR A 497 33.74 -31.61 2.78
C THR A 497 34.91 -31.62 3.77
N THR A 498 35.35 -30.44 4.22
CA THR A 498 36.23 -30.32 5.39
C THR A 498 35.50 -29.57 6.49
N THR A 499 35.14 -30.30 7.54
CA THR A 499 34.57 -29.79 8.78
C THR A 499 35.68 -29.16 9.62
N VAL A 500 35.55 -27.87 9.97
CA VAL A 500 36.42 -27.25 10.98
C VAL A 500 35.54 -26.85 12.16
N THR A 501 35.70 -27.60 13.25
CA THR A 501 35.19 -27.26 14.58
C THR A 501 36.14 -26.28 15.24
N THR A 502 35.67 -25.09 15.57
CA THR A 502 36.36 -24.17 16.49
C THR A 502 35.47 -23.87 17.69
N VAL A 503 35.88 -24.43 18.82
CA VAL A 503 35.41 -24.09 20.16
C VAL A 503 36.00 -22.72 20.53
N SER A 504 35.18 -21.82 21.06
CA SER A 504 35.67 -20.67 21.83
C SER A 504 34.74 -20.36 22.99
N SER A 505 35.37 -20.07 24.11
CA SER A 505 34.86 -20.01 25.47
C SER A 505 35.08 -18.63 26.07
N VAL A 506 34.26 -18.29 27.09
CA VAL A 506 34.41 -17.17 28.05
C VAL A 506 34.17 -15.80 27.38
N SER A 507 33.51 -14.78 27.94
CA SER A 507 33.31 -14.38 29.33
C SER A 507 32.24 -13.29 29.40
N SER A 508 31.43 -13.27 30.46
CA SER A 508 30.67 -12.11 30.92
C SER A 508 31.61 -11.00 31.40
N SER A 509 31.30 -9.75 31.03
CA SER A 509 31.77 -8.56 31.74
C SER A 509 30.76 -7.43 31.58
N GLU A 510 30.05 -7.15 32.67
CA GLU A 510 29.30 -5.92 32.91
C GLU A 510 30.22 -4.70 32.74
N THR A 511 29.74 -3.66 32.07
CA THR A 511 30.38 -2.34 32.10
C THR A 511 29.37 -1.32 32.56
N THR A 512 29.65 -0.76 33.73
CA THR A 512 29.05 0.42 34.33
C THR A 512 29.44 1.66 33.53
N SER A 513 28.50 2.59 33.29
CA SER A 513 28.86 3.97 33.01
C SER A 513 27.81 4.94 33.55
N SER A 514 28.33 5.99 34.17
CA SER A 514 27.71 6.86 35.14
C SER A 514 26.93 8.01 34.50
N SER A 515 25.73 8.27 35.03
CA SER A 515 24.93 9.46 34.76
C SER A 515 25.56 10.74 35.36
N VAL A 516 25.66 11.80 34.57
CA VAL A 516 25.93 13.17 35.05
C VAL A 516 24.61 13.86 35.39
N THR A 517 24.51 14.31 36.64
CA THR A 517 23.38 15.05 37.21
C THR A 517 23.52 16.54 36.90
N VAL A 518 22.44 17.20 36.48
CA VAL A 518 22.23 18.64 36.67
C VAL A 518 20.90 18.80 37.40
N SER A 519 20.97 19.41 38.58
CA SER A 519 19.87 19.57 39.53
C SER A 519 19.14 20.92 39.41
N SER A 520 17.93 20.90 39.96
CA SER A 520 17.08 21.98 40.49
C SER A 520 16.13 22.65 39.50
N SER A 521 14.84 22.77 39.78
CA SER A 521 14.25 23.19 41.07
C SER A 521 12.87 22.59 41.36
N SER A 522 12.62 22.48 42.65
CA SER A 522 11.59 21.70 43.34
C SER A 522 10.31 22.50 43.58
N ALA A 523 9.18 21.80 43.63
CA ALA A 523 8.08 22.10 44.54
C ALA A 523 7.54 20.78 45.14
N SER A 524 7.74 20.65 46.45
CA SER A 524 7.19 19.67 47.41
C SER A 524 5.66 19.60 47.34
N SER A 525 4.91 18.58 47.75
CA SER A 525 5.03 17.48 48.74
C SER A 525 3.73 16.65 48.55
N GLU A 526 3.70 15.32 48.58
CA GLU A 526 3.59 14.51 49.80
C GLU A 526 4.01 13.07 49.50
N THR A 527 4.99 12.58 50.25
CA THR A 527 5.38 11.16 50.33
C THR A 527 4.40 10.39 51.21
N SER A 528 3.78 9.34 50.64
CA SER A 528 3.43 8.13 51.37
C SER A 528 4.30 7.01 50.79
N GLY A 529 5.18 6.43 51.61
CA GLY A 529 6.05 5.35 51.19
C GLY A 529 5.28 4.04 50.98
N SER A 530 5.66 3.29 49.96
CA SER A 530 5.30 1.88 49.81
C SER A 530 6.42 1.15 49.04
N SER A 531 6.63 -0.12 49.40
CA SER A 531 7.62 -1.11 48.94
C SER A 531 7.62 -1.29 47.40
N PRO A 532 8.60 -1.97 46.76
CA PRO A 532 8.55 -2.21 45.31
C PRO A 532 7.27 -2.98 44.98
N GLN A 533 6.31 -2.33 44.31
CA GLN A 533 5.10 -2.97 43.83
C GLN A 533 5.51 -3.96 42.75
N LYS A 534 5.00 -5.19 42.88
CA LYS A 534 5.15 -6.26 41.91
C LYS A 534 4.44 -5.80 40.64
N VAL A 535 5.17 -5.61 39.55
CA VAL A 535 4.60 -5.26 38.23
C VAL A 535 3.52 -6.29 37.88
N GLN A 536 2.29 -5.80 37.68
CA GLN A 536 1.17 -6.60 37.21
C GLN A 536 1.03 -6.33 35.72
N TRP A 537 1.84 -7.03 34.93
CA TRP A 537 1.89 -6.90 33.48
C TRP A 537 0.49 -6.98 32.86
N GLY A 538 0.13 -5.95 32.10
CA GLY A 538 -1.16 -5.79 31.44
C GLY A 538 -2.19 -4.91 32.16
N ASP A 539 -2.05 -4.66 33.47
CA ASP A 539 -2.97 -3.80 34.24
C ASP A 539 -2.59 -2.31 34.07
N THR A 540 -2.95 -1.77 32.91
CA THR A 540 -2.62 -0.41 32.46
C THR A 540 -3.35 0.65 33.27
N ASN A 541 -4.59 0.38 33.67
CA ASN A 541 -5.43 1.31 34.43
C ASN A 541 -5.23 1.21 35.96
N CYS A 542 -4.45 0.23 36.43
CA CYS A 542 -4.09 -0.04 37.83
C CYS A 542 -5.29 -0.41 38.71
N ASP A 543 -6.33 -1.04 38.16
CA ASP A 543 -7.51 -1.48 38.89
C ASP A 543 -7.42 -2.93 39.41
N GLN A 544 -6.27 -3.59 39.18
CA GLN A 544 -5.95 -4.98 39.53
C GLN A 544 -6.68 -6.04 38.68
N GLN A 545 -7.40 -5.62 37.64
CA GLN A 545 -7.96 -6.48 36.61
C GLN A 545 -7.13 -6.29 35.32
N ILE A 546 -7.13 -7.31 34.46
CA ILE A 546 -6.53 -7.23 33.14
C ILE A 546 -7.68 -7.49 32.18
N ASP A 547 -8.18 -6.43 31.55
CA ASP A 547 -9.29 -6.51 30.62
C ASP A 547 -9.18 -5.50 29.48
N VAL A 548 -10.19 -5.48 28.60
CA VAL A 548 -10.21 -4.61 27.42
C VAL A 548 -10.05 -3.12 27.76
N SER A 549 -10.41 -2.71 28.97
CA SER A 549 -10.25 -1.33 29.43
C SER A 549 -8.78 -0.92 29.52
N ASP A 550 -7.88 -1.86 29.83
CA ASP A 550 -6.44 -1.64 29.87
C ASP A 550 -5.87 -1.40 28.48
N ALA A 551 -6.23 -2.27 27.53
CA ALA A 551 -5.84 -2.16 26.14
C ALA A 551 -6.40 -0.87 25.50
N VAL A 552 -7.65 -0.51 25.79
CA VAL A 552 -8.28 0.73 25.30
C VAL A 552 -7.58 1.96 25.90
N LEU A 553 -7.24 1.94 27.19
CA LEU A 553 -6.53 3.05 27.82
C LEU A 553 -5.11 3.20 27.25
N LEU A 554 -4.40 2.09 27.00
CA LEU A 554 -3.08 2.11 26.36
C LEU A 554 -3.16 2.60 24.91
N SER A 555 -4.12 2.10 24.13
CA SER A 555 -4.35 2.52 22.74
C SER A 555 -4.56 4.02 22.63
N ARG A 556 -5.41 4.57 23.51
CA ARG A 556 -5.69 6.00 23.55
C ARG A 556 -4.47 6.81 23.98
N PHE A 557 -3.69 6.31 24.94
CA PHE A 557 -2.44 6.94 25.36
C PHE A 557 -1.39 6.97 24.24
N VAL A 558 -1.23 5.86 23.50
CA VAL A 558 -0.31 5.75 22.35
C VAL A 558 -0.77 6.61 21.17
N ALA A 559 -2.08 6.77 20.99
CA ALA A 559 -2.68 7.68 19.99
C ALA A 559 -2.65 9.16 20.40
N GLU A 560 -1.91 9.52 21.46
CA GLU A 560 -1.77 10.88 21.99
C GLU A 560 -3.09 11.56 22.39
N ASP A 561 -4.10 10.79 22.81
CA ASP A 561 -5.34 11.33 23.37
C ASP A 561 -5.06 12.05 24.69
N ALA A 562 -5.25 13.38 24.72
CA ALA A 562 -5.00 14.23 25.88
C ALA A 562 -5.80 13.83 27.15
N ALA A 563 -6.89 13.08 27.01
CA ALA A 563 -7.68 12.58 28.13
C ALA A 563 -7.17 11.25 28.70
N ALA A 564 -6.38 10.49 27.94
CA ALA A 564 -5.80 9.22 28.37
C ALA A 564 -4.45 9.48 29.05
N ASN A 565 -4.41 9.43 30.38
CA ASN A 565 -3.20 9.65 31.16
C ASN A 565 -2.84 8.40 31.95
N LEU A 566 -1.65 7.86 31.71
CA LEU A 566 -1.12 6.72 32.46
C LEU A 566 -0.30 7.19 33.68
N THR A 567 -0.53 6.55 34.82
CA THR A 567 0.34 6.68 35.99
C THR A 567 1.71 6.07 35.70
N ALA A 568 2.72 6.36 36.53
CA ALA A 568 4.03 5.71 36.37
C ALA A 568 3.96 4.18 36.54
N GLU A 569 3.05 3.69 37.38
CA GLU A 569 2.75 2.27 37.55
C GLU A 569 2.05 1.70 36.31
N GLY A 570 1.02 2.39 35.80
CA GLY A 570 0.31 1.98 34.59
C GLY A 570 1.21 1.90 33.36
N LYS A 571 2.19 2.80 33.24
CA LYS A 571 3.22 2.72 32.19
C LYS A 571 4.13 1.51 32.34
N ALA A 572 4.50 1.15 33.57
CA ALA A 572 5.34 -0.02 33.82
C ALA A 572 4.57 -1.33 33.63
N ASN A 573 3.29 -1.36 33.98
CA ASN A 573 2.41 -2.51 33.77
C ASN A 573 2.07 -2.69 32.27
N ALA A 574 1.91 -1.59 31.54
CA ALA A 574 1.58 -1.59 30.11
C ALA A 574 2.70 -2.07 29.19
N GLU A 575 3.97 -1.99 29.62
CA GLU A 575 5.16 -2.32 28.80
C GLU A 575 5.38 -3.83 28.71
N VAL A 576 4.40 -4.54 28.16
CA VAL A 576 4.39 -6.00 28.13
C VAL A 576 5.32 -6.56 27.06
N THR A 577 5.80 -5.77 26.10
CA THR A 577 6.77 -6.20 25.07
C THR A 577 8.19 -6.37 25.62
N GLY A 578 8.61 -5.54 26.57
CA GLY A 578 9.94 -5.58 27.21
C GLY A 578 11.03 -4.80 26.45
N ASP A 579 10.65 -3.93 25.51
CA ASP A 579 11.53 -3.09 24.70
C ASP A 579 11.75 -1.67 25.30
N GLY A 580 10.98 -1.31 26.32
CA GLY A 580 11.06 -0.04 27.04
C GLY A 580 10.30 1.12 26.38
N VAL A 581 9.44 0.86 25.39
CA VAL A 581 8.64 1.86 24.67
C VAL A 581 7.18 1.39 24.61
N LEU A 582 6.24 2.26 25.01
CA LEU A 582 4.81 1.94 24.92
C LEU A 582 4.31 2.15 23.48
N THR A 583 3.88 1.06 22.83
CA THR A 583 3.40 1.07 21.44
C THR A 583 2.07 0.32 21.27
N GLY A 584 1.59 0.24 20.03
CA GLY A 584 0.46 -0.62 19.69
C GLY A 584 0.73 -2.11 19.96
N ASP A 585 1.99 -2.55 19.92
CA ASP A 585 2.36 -3.95 20.15
C ASP A 585 2.11 -4.38 21.59
N ASP A 586 2.31 -3.46 22.55
CA ASP A 586 1.92 -3.67 23.95
C ASP A 586 0.42 -3.85 24.09
N THR A 587 -0.35 -3.01 23.41
CA THR A 587 -1.83 -3.08 23.40
C THR A 587 -2.30 -4.44 22.91
N VAL A 588 -1.77 -4.89 21.77
CA VAL A 588 -2.10 -6.20 21.17
C VAL A 588 -1.74 -7.34 22.12
N LYS A 589 -0.62 -7.22 22.83
CA LYS A 589 -0.17 -8.24 23.77
C LYS A 589 -0.98 -8.26 25.06
N ILE A 590 -1.52 -7.12 25.52
CA ILE A 590 -2.50 -7.05 26.62
C ILE A 590 -3.79 -7.77 26.23
N LEU A 591 -4.29 -7.57 24.99
CA LEU A 591 -5.50 -8.24 24.50
C LEU A 591 -5.39 -9.76 24.36
N LYS A 592 -4.17 -10.33 24.44
CA LYS A 592 -3.93 -11.77 24.38
C LYS A 592 -4.04 -12.49 25.73
N TYR A 593 -4.16 -11.76 26.84
CA TYR A 593 -4.27 -12.30 28.21
C TYR A 593 -5.57 -11.85 28.87
#